data_AF-A0A6I7NRF2-F1
#
_entry.id   AF-A0A6I7NRF2-F1
#
_cell.length_a   1.000
_cell.length_b   1.000
_cell.length_c   1.000
_cell.angle_alpha   90.00
_cell.angle_beta   90.00
_cell.angle_gamma   90.00
#
_symmetry.space_group_name_H-M   'P 1'
#
loop_
_entity.id
_entity.type
_entity.pdbx_description
1 polymer ?
#
loop_
_entity_poly.entity_id
_entity_poly.type
_entity_poly.pdbx_seq_one_letter_code
_entity_poly.pdbx_strand_id
1 'polypeptide(L)'
;MKKAKQKTVWFGMKLTPEQKDKIKQLARRRGVSQKQAVMDLIEHHTRQLPDLAPENSFLNGVEHLSGSVSGPSDLSTNPTYMDGFGR
;
A
#
# COMPACT_ATOMS: atom_id res chain seq x y z
N MET A 1 23.03 -21.03 -6.53
CA MET A 1 22.18 -19.94 -7.08
C MET A 1 22.90 -18.61 -6.91
N LYS A 2 23.35 -17.96 -7.99
CA LYS A 2 24.02 -16.65 -7.90
C LYS A 2 22.95 -15.57 -7.76
N LYS A 3 22.88 -14.88 -6.61
CA LYS A 3 22.01 -13.69 -6.47
C LYS A 3 22.47 -12.65 -7.49
N ALA A 4 21.59 -12.25 -8.40
CA ALA A 4 21.86 -11.17 -9.33
C ALA A 4 22.18 -9.89 -8.52
N LYS A 5 23.37 -9.30 -8.73
CA LYS A 5 23.71 -8.00 -8.15
C LYS A 5 22.78 -6.96 -8.78
N GLN A 6 21.82 -6.48 -8.00
CA GLN A 6 20.95 -5.37 -8.37
C GLN A 6 21.82 -4.16 -8.75
N LYS A 7 21.62 -3.60 -9.95
CA LYS A 7 22.33 -2.39 -10.41
C LYS A 7 21.93 -1.23 -9.50
N THR A 8 22.87 -0.71 -8.72
CA THR A 8 22.60 0.43 -7.82
C THR A 8 22.77 1.73 -8.61
N VAL A 9 21.78 2.62 -8.53
CA VAL A 9 21.78 3.94 -9.17
C VAL A 9 21.92 5.02 -8.10
N TRP A 10 22.66 6.09 -8.39
CA TRP A 10 22.76 7.25 -7.51
C TRP A 10 21.49 8.09 -7.57
N PHE A 11 20.95 8.43 -6.41
CA PHE A 11 19.76 9.28 -6.29
C PHE A 11 20.04 10.44 -5.35
N GLY A 12 20.14 11.66 -5.91
CA GLY A 12 20.24 12.89 -5.15
C GLY A 12 18.86 13.52 -4.98
N MET A 13 18.47 13.85 -3.75
CA MET A 13 17.19 14.48 -3.44
C MET A 13 17.40 15.80 -2.70
N LYS A 14 16.68 16.84 -3.11
CA LYS A 14 16.58 18.08 -2.33
C LYS A 14 15.59 17.87 -1.19
N LEU A 15 16.01 18.15 0.02
CA LEU A 15 15.23 17.99 1.24
C LEU A 15 15.21 19.32 1.98
N THR A 16 14.06 19.67 2.56
CA THR A 16 14.03 20.78 3.52
C THR A 16 14.76 20.37 4.81
N PRO A 17 15.24 21.34 5.61
CA PRO A 17 15.87 21.05 6.89
C PRO A 17 14.98 20.23 7.82
N GLU A 18 13.67 20.53 7.84
CA GLU A 18 12.68 19.79 8.63
C GLU A 18 12.50 18.35 8.17
N GLN A 19 12.45 18.10 6.85
CA GLN A 19 12.35 16.74 6.32
C GLN A 19 13.59 15.92 6.67
N LYS A 20 14.78 16.53 6.61
CA LYS A 20 16.03 15.89 7.01
C LYS A 20 16.03 15.53 8.50
N ASP A 21 15.52 16.41 9.36
CA ASP A 21 15.43 16.12 10.79
C ASP A 21 14.45 14.98 11.08
N LYS A 22 13.27 14.98 10.44
CA LYS A 22 12.31 13.87 10.53
C LYS A 22 12.92 12.52 10.14
N ILE A 23 13.67 12.47 9.03
CA ILE A 23 14.39 11.25 8.59
C ILE A 23 15.42 10.83 9.64
N LYS A 24 16.17 11.78 10.21
CA LYS A 24 17.17 11.51 11.25
C LYS A 24 16.53 10.96 12.52
N GLN A 25 15.41 11.53 12.97
CA GLN A 25 14.66 11.03 14.12
C GLN A 25 14.11 9.63 13.87
N LEU A 26 13.55 9.39 12.68
CA LEU A 26 13.04 8.08 12.27
C LEU A 26 14.15 7.02 12.27
N ALA A 27 15.31 7.35 11.70
CA ALA A 27 16.49 6.49 11.67
C ALA A 27 16.98 6.15 13.08
N ARG A 28 17.05 7.16 13.98
CA ARG A 28 17.43 6.95 15.39
C ARG A 28 16.46 6.02 16.12
N ARG A 29 15.15 6.23 15.96
CA ARG A 29 14.12 5.39 16.62
C ARG A 29 14.19 3.93 16.19
N ARG A 30 14.53 3.69 14.92
CA ARG A 30 14.64 2.34 14.34
C ARG A 30 16.03 1.72 14.48
N GLY A 31 17.04 2.48 14.94
CA GLY A 31 18.43 2.01 15.03
C GLY A 31 19.09 1.72 13.68
N VAL A 32 18.61 2.34 12.60
CA VAL A 32 19.09 2.09 11.22
C VAL A 32 19.68 3.36 10.60
N SER A 33 20.34 3.21 9.45
CA SER A 33 20.82 4.37 8.68
C SER A 33 19.67 5.19 8.09
N GLN A 34 19.88 6.48 7.84
CA GLN A 34 18.88 7.34 7.19
C GLN A 34 18.45 6.81 5.83
N LYS A 35 19.39 6.28 5.05
CA LYS A 35 19.11 5.62 3.77
C LYS A 35 18.17 4.43 3.96
N GLN A 36 18.49 3.55 4.91
CA GLN A 36 17.70 2.36 5.17
C GLN A 36 16.29 2.74 5.64
N ALA A 37 16.17 3.71 6.55
CA ALA A 37 14.87 4.19 7.02
C ALA A 37 13.97 4.68 5.88
N VAL A 38 14.54 5.38 4.88
CA VAL A 38 13.80 5.83 3.70
C VAL A 38 13.43 4.65 2.80
N MET A 39 14.37 3.75 2.52
CA MET A 39 14.12 2.58 1.67
C MET A 39 13.07 1.64 2.26
N ASP A 40 13.12 1.38 3.57
CA ASP A 40 12.12 0.55 4.28
C ASP A 40 10.73 1.18 4.20
N LEU A 41 10.65 2.52 4.27
CA LEU A 41 9.38 3.24 4.22
C LEU A 41 8.79 3.21 2.81
N ILE A 42 9.63 3.34 1.78
CA ILE A 42 9.23 3.14 0.38
C ILE A 42 8.72 1.71 0.22
N GLU A 43 9.48 0.70 0.63
CA GLU A 43 9.10 -0.71 0.48
C GLU A 43 7.78 -1.03 1.20
N HIS A 44 7.61 -0.53 2.42
CA HIS A 44 6.37 -0.72 3.19
C HIS A 44 5.16 -0.10 2.48
N HIS A 45 5.29 1.10 1.93
CA HIS A 45 4.19 1.74 1.22
C HIS A 45 3.93 1.10 -0.15
N THR A 46 4.98 0.69 -0.88
CA THR A 46 4.82 0.05 -2.19
C THR A 46 4.26 -1.35 -2.10
N ARG A 47 4.49 -2.10 -1.01
CA ARG A 47 3.84 -3.40 -0.78
C ARG A 47 2.32 -3.29 -0.63
N GLN A 48 1.81 -2.13 -0.25
CA GLN A 48 0.37 -1.87 -0.09
C GLN A 48 -0.26 -1.24 -1.33
N LEU A 49 0.55 -0.76 -2.27
CA LEU A 49 0.04 -0.38 -3.58
C LEU A 49 -0.29 -1.68 -4.33
N PRO A 50 -1.52 -1.83 -4.86
CA PRO A 50 -1.79 -2.93 -5.75
C PRO A 50 -0.79 -2.82 -6.91
N ASP A 51 -0.04 -3.89 -7.17
CA ASP A 51 0.72 -4.00 -8.41
C ASP A 51 -0.26 -3.64 -9.53
N LEU A 52 0.11 -2.66 -10.37
CA LEU A 52 -0.62 -2.36 -11.60
C LEU A 52 -0.76 -3.69 -12.33
N ALA A 53 -1.96 -4.28 -12.28
CA ALA A 53 -2.19 -5.57 -12.87
C ALA A 53 -1.79 -5.48 -14.35
N PRO A 54 -1.02 -6.43 -14.88
CA PRO A 54 -0.74 -6.44 -16.32
C PRO A 54 -2.07 -6.37 -17.07
N GLU A 55 -2.16 -5.51 -18.10
CA GLU A 55 -3.43 -5.11 -18.75
C GLU A 55 -4.29 -6.30 -19.24
N ASN A 56 -3.65 -7.45 -19.38
CA ASN A 56 -4.15 -8.73 -19.88
C ASN A 56 -4.40 -9.79 -18.78
N SER A 57 -4.53 -9.38 -17.51
CA SER A 57 -4.93 -10.27 -16.41
C SER A 57 -6.44 -10.49 -16.38
N PHE A 58 -6.88 -11.73 -16.13
CA PHE A 58 -8.29 -12.11 -15.90
C PHE A 58 -8.97 -11.24 -14.83
N LEU A 59 -8.18 -10.71 -13.89
CA LEU A 59 -8.65 -9.83 -12.81
C LEU A 59 -9.14 -8.46 -13.28
N ASN A 60 -8.78 -8.02 -14.49
CA ASN A 60 -9.22 -6.73 -15.06
C ASN A 60 -10.75 -6.71 -15.33
N GLY A 61 -11.39 -7.88 -15.47
CA GLY A 61 -12.85 -8.00 -15.63
C GLY A 61 -13.65 -8.06 -14.32
N VAL A 62 -12.97 -8.14 -13.17
CA VAL A 62 -13.60 -8.30 -11.85
C VAL A 62 -13.94 -6.94 -11.22
N GLU A 63 -13.47 -5.83 -11.81
CA GLU A 63 -13.79 -4.46 -11.35
C GLU A 63 -15.32 -4.21 -11.33
N HIS A 64 -16.08 -4.77 -12.26
CA HIS A 64 -17.54 -4.69 -12.27
C HIS A 64 -18.21 -5.46 -11.11
N LEU A 65 -17.50 -6.39 -10.47
CA LEU A 65 -17.98 -7.13 -9.30
C LEU A 65 -17.66 -6.41 -7.98
N SER A 66 -16.75 -5.41 -7.99
CA SER A 66 -16.30 -4.69 -6.79
C SER A 66 -17.40 -3.84 -6.10
N GLY A 67 -18.59 -3.72 -6.71
CA GLY A 67 -19.76 -3.05 -6.13
C GLY A 67 -20.82 -3.97 -5.51
N SER A 68 -20.73 -5.30 -5.66
CA SER A 68 -21.75 -6.24 -5.13
C SER A 68 -21.65 -6.49 -3.62
N VAL A 69 -20.74 -5.81 -2.92
CA VAL A 69 -20.52 -5.94 -1.47
C VAL A 69 -20.77 -4.60 -0.75
N SER A 70 -21.65 -3.76 -1.29
CA SER A 70 -22.21 -2.65 -0.50
C SER A 70 -23.40 -3.16 0.31
N GLY A 71 -23.09 -3.79 1.44
CA GLY A 71 -24.04 -4.23 2.45
C GLY A 71 -23.39 -4.14 3.83
N PRO A 72 -24.18 -4.05 4.91
CA PRO A 72 -23.62 -4.11 6.26
C PRO A 72 -22.72 -5.33 6.39
N SER A 73 -21.57 -5.18 7.05
CA SER A 73 -20.56 -6.24 7.23
C SER A 73 -21.11 -7.51 7.89
N ASP A 74 -22.30 -7.40 8.47
CA ASP A 74 -23.02 -8.48 9.13
C ASP A 74 -24.52 -8.43 8.79
N LEU A 75 -24.95 -9.31 7.89
CA LEU A 75 -26.36 -9.53 7.56
C LEU A 75 -27.09 -10.33 8.65
N SER A 76 -26.36 -11.03 9.53
CA SER A 76 -26.95 -11.87 10.58
C SER A 76 -27.39 -11.06 11.81
N THR A 77 -26.78 -9.90 12.03
CA THR A 77 -27.06 -9.03 13.20
C THR A 77 -28.09 -7.93 12.91
N ASN A 78 -28.55 -7.75 11.67
CA ASN A 78 -29.55 -6.74 11.32
C ASN A 78 -30.76 -7.31 10.55
N PRO A 79 -31.61 -8.13 11.21
CA PRO A 79 -32.78 -8.75 10.58
C PRO A 79 -33.78 -7.73 10.02
N THR A 80 -33.79 -6.51 10.56
CA THR A 80 -34.59 -5.37 10.09
C THR A 80 -34.07 -4.71 8.82
N TYR A 81 -32.84 -5.00 8.37
CA TYR A 81 -32.28 -4.36 7.17
C TYR A 81 -33.05 -4.73 5.89
N MET A 82 -33.73 -5.88 5.87
CA MET A 82 -34.53 -6.32 4.74
C MET A 82 -35.98 -5.81 4.75
N ASP A 83 -36.42 -5.15 5.82
CA ASP A 83 -37.79 -4.60 5.92
C ASP A 83 -37.94 -3.36 5.02
N GLY A 84 -38.34 -3.57 3.77
CA GLY A 84 -38.65 -2.50 2.82
C GLY A 84 -38.09 -2.70 1.42
N PHE A 85 -37.25 -3.72 1.19
CA PHE A 85 -36.86 -4.09 -0.16
C PHE A 85 -38.05 -4.76 -0.88
N GLY A 86 -38.51 -4.17 -1.99
CA GLY A 86 -39.56 -4.73 -2.85
C GLY A 86 -40.99 -4.20 -2.63
N ARG A 87 -41.15 -3.01 -2.04
CA ARG A 87 -42.38 -2.21 -2.20
C ARG A 87 -42.34 -1.39 -3.47
#